data_AF-A0A920JMI5-F1
#
_entry.id   AF-A0A920JMI5-F1
#
_cell.length_a   1.000
_cell.length_b   1.000
_cell.length_c   1.000
_cell.angle_alpha   90.00
_cell.angle_beta   90.00
_cell.angle_gamma   90.00
#
_symmetry.space_group_name_H-M   'P 1'
#
loop_
_entity.id
_entity.type
_entity.pdbx_description
1 polymer ?
#
loop_
_entity_poly.entity_id
_entity_poly.type
_entity_poly.pdbx_seq_one_letter_code
_entity_poly.pdbx_strand_id
1 'polypeptide(L)'
;MLSLIQKIENIKQQKHFKGIRIYTNNELDILKKTLFKSYSILAPKGRLVLITYHSLEDKVIKDFIKHTDKSIQFLRISLSKKNF
;
A
#
# COMPACT_ATOMS: atom_id res chain seq x y z
N MET A 1 17.02 8.40 28.12
CA MET A 1 16.14 7.29 28.55
C MET A 1 14.66 7.63 28.38
N LEU A 2 14.15 8.70 29.00
CA LEU A 2 12.77 9.18 28.84
C LEU A 2 12.36 9.46 27.39
N SER A 3 13.23 10.10 26.59
CA SER A 3 12.99 10.33 25.15
C SER A 3 12.89 9.04 24.32
N LEU A 4 13.57 7.97 24.75
CA LEU A 4 13.55 6.67 24.07
C LEU A 4 12.24 5.93 24.36
N ILE A 5 11.78 5.99 25.62
CA ILE A 5 10.49 5.44 26.05
C ILE A 5 9.35 6.15 25.30
N GLN A 6 9.37 7.48 25.24
CA GLN A 6 8.38 8.26 24.49
C GLN A 6 8.33 7.87 23.00
N LYS A 7 9.50 7.64 22.38
CA LYS A 7 9.59 7.23 20.98
C LYS A 7 8.97 5.84 20.75
N ILE A 8 9.20 4.89 21.66
CA ILE A 8 8.62 3.55 21.60
C ILE A 8 7.10 3.58 21.75
N GLU A 9 6.58 4.40 22.66
CA GLU A 9 5.13 4.58 22.84
C GLU A 9 4.46 5.18 21.60
N ASN A 10 5.06 6.21 21.00
CA ASN A 10 4.56 6.83 19.78
C ASN A 10 4.48 5.83 18.61
N ILE A 11 5.48 4.94 18.48
CA ILE A 11 5.46 3.88 17.45
C ILE A 11 4.33 2.88 17.71
N LYS A 12 4.07 2.51 18.97
CA LYS A 12 2.94 1.65 19.33
C LYS A 12 1.62 2.32 18.96
N GLN A 13 1.41 3.57 19.36
CA GLN A 13 0.17 4.29 19.05
C GLN A 13 -0.07 4.39 17.54
N GLN A 14 0.95 4.77 16.76
CA GLN A 14 0.86 4.85 15.29
C GLN A 14 0.42 3.53 14.64
N LYS A 15 0.90 2.39 15.13
CA LYS A 15 0.50 1.07 14.61
C LYS A 15 -0.97 0.75 14.91
N HIS A 16 -1.46 1.07 16.11
CA HIS A 16 -2.86 0.86 16.49
C HIS A 16 -3.81 1.73 15.65
N PHE A 17 -3.54 3.05 15.58
CA PHE A 17 -4.36 3.96 14.77
C PHE A 17 -4.32 3.62 13.28
N LYS A 18 -3.17 3.15 12.77
CA LYS A 18 -3.08 2.63 11.40
C LYS A 18 -4.02 1.44 11.18
N GLY A 19 -4.05 0.48 12.11
CA GLY A 19 -4.94 -0.68 12.02
C GLY A 19 -6.42 -0.27 11.99
N ILE A 20 -6.81 0.65 12.89
CA ILE A 20 -8.17 1.19 12.95
C ILE A 20 -8.55 1.87 11.63
N ARG A 21 -7.69 2.74 11.09
CA ARG A 21 -7.94 3.45 9.83
C ARG A 21 -8.12 2.48 8.65
N ILE A 22 -7.24 1.48 8.55
CA ILE A 22 -7.32 0.46 7.50
C ILE A 22 -8.63 -0.32 7.59
N TYR A 23 -9.04 -0.70 8.80
CA TYR A 23 -10.25 -1.48 9.04
C TYR A 23 -11.51 -0.66 8.79
N THR A 24 -11.63 0.52 9.41
CA THR A 24 -12.82 1.37 9.34
C THR A 24 -13.12 1.89 7.94
N ASN A 25 -12.07 2.18 7.16
CA ASN A 25 -12.24 2.67 5.77
C ASN A 25 -12.18 1.54 4.73
N ASN A 26 -12.09 0.27 5.14
CA ASN A 26 -11.92 -0.87 4.23
C ASN A 26 -10.81 -0.67 3.17
N GLU A 27 -9.70 -0.01 3.54
CA GLU A 27 -8.74 0.53 2.55
C GLU A 27 -8.14 -0.54 1.65
N LEU A 28 -7.85 -1.73 2.19
CA LEU A 28 -7.27 -2.83 1.41
C LEU A 28 -8.26 -3.43 0.41
N ASP A 29 -9.56 -3.44 0.72
CA ASP A 29 -10.59 -3.93 -0.22
C ASP A 29 -10.82 -2.91 -1.34
N ILE A 30 -10.88 -1.62 -0.98
CA ILE A 30 -10.94 -0.53 -1.95
C ILE A 30 -9.73 -0.56 -2.88
N LEU A 31 -8.52 -0.75 -2.34
CA LEU A 31 -7.31 -0.89 -3.14
C LEU A 31 -7.43 -2.04 -4.16
N LYS A 32 -7.86 -3.23 -3.73
CA LYS A 32 -8.04 -4.39 -4.63
C LYS A 32 -9.04 -4.10 -5.75
N LYS A 33 -10.20 -3.52 -5.40
CA LYS A 33 -11.24 -3.14 -6.36
C LYS A 33 -10.73 -2.11 -7.37
N THR A 34 -10.01 -1.10 -6.89
CA THR A 34 -9.41 -0.08 -7.74
C THR A 34 -8.36 -0.67 -8.67
N LEU A 35 -7.48 -1.55 -8.19
CA LEU A 35 -6.50 -2.24 -9.05
C LEU A 35 -7.17 -3.02 -10.18
N PHE A 36 -8.21 -3.79 -9.86
CA PHE A 36 -8.95 -4.56 -10.87
C PHE A 36 -9.65 -3.64 -11.90
N LYS A 37 -10.32 -2.59 -11.43
CA LYS A 37 -10.97 -1.62 -12.32
C LYS A 37 -9.97 -0.89 -13.20
N SER A 38 -8.87 -0.40 -12.63
CA SER A 38 -7.80 0.27 -13.37
C SER A 38 -7.17 -0.64 -14.42
N TYR A 39 -6.99 -1.92 -14.10
CA TYR A 39 -6.53 -2.92 -15.07
C TYR A 39 -7.53 -3.12 -16.22
N SER A 40 -8.83 -3.20 -15.91
CA SER A 40 -9.87 -3.44 -16.93
C SER A 40 -10.03 -2.31 -17.95
N ILE A 41 -9.66 -1.08 -17.59
CA ILE A 41 -9.78 0.10 -18.47
C ILE A 41 -8.45 0.48 -19.14
N LEU A 42 -7.36 -0.23 -18.83
CA LEU A 42 -6.04 0.14 -19.33
C LEU A 42 -5.92 -0.22 -20.82
N ALA A 43 -5.53 0.76 -21.63
CA ALA A 43 -5.24 0.51 -23.03
C ALA A 43 -4.04 -0.47 -23.19
N PRO A 44 -3.96 -1.21 -24.31
CA PRO A 44 -2.79 -2.04 -24.61
C PRO A 44 -1.49 -1.25 -24.50
N LYS A 45 -0.47 -1.84 -23.87
CA LYS A 45 0.82 -1.18 -23.55
C LYS A 45 0.72 0.03 -22.60
N GLY A 46 -0.44 0.25 -21.99
CA GLY A 46 -0.61 1.26 -20.95
C GLY A 46 0.25 0.97 -19.73
N ARG A 47 0.51 2.01 -18.94
CA ARG A 47 1.29 1.94 -17.71
C ARG A 47 0.41 2.22 -16.50
N LEU A 48 0.54 1.39 -15.48
CA LEU A 48 -0.08 1.65 -14.18
C LEU A 48 1.01 2.02 -13.16
N VAL A 49 0.94 3.25 -12.64
CA VAL A 49 1.86 3.75 -11.61
C VAL A 49 1.18 3.65 -10.25
N LEU A 50 1.83 2.98 -9.30
CA LEU A 50 1.30 2.75 -7.96
C LEU A 50 2.27 3.29 -6.92
N ILE A 51 1.76 4.11 -6.01
CA ILE A 51 2.52 4.68 -4.90
C ILE A 51 1.98 4.10 -3.61
N THR A 52 2.84 3.46 -2.82
CA THR A 52 2.48 2.87 -1.53
C THR A 52 3.23 3.52 -0.39
N TYR A 53 2.58 3.66 0.76
CA TYR A 53 3.22 4.19 1.98
C TYR A 53 3.60 3.08 2.94
N HIS A 54 2.93 1.93 2.87
CA HIS A 54 3.15 0.88 3.83
C HIS A 54 3.08 -0.53 3.25
N SER A 55 3.83 -1.42 3.90
CA SER A 55 4.05 -2.81 3.47
C SER A 55 2.79 -3.63 3.18
N LEU A 56 1.66 -3.32 3.84
CA LEU A 56 0.39 -4.03 3.58
C LEU A 56 -0.16 -3.76 2.17
N GLU A 57 -0.14 -2.51 1.70
CA GLU A 57 -0.54 -2.16 0.33
C GLU A 57 0.42 -2.80 -0.66
N ASP A 58 1.70 -2.71 -0.34
CA ASP A 58 2.79 -3.21 -1.17
C ASP A 58 2.71 -4.72 -1.41
N LYS A 59 2.24 -5.47 -0.39
CA LYS A 59 1.92 -6.89 -0.48
C LYS A 59 0.72 -7.15 -1.39
N VAL A 60 -0.38 -6.41 -1.21
CA VAL A 60 -1.58 -6.53 -2.05
C VAL A 60 -1.24 -6.27 -3.53
N ILE A 61 -0.44 -5.25 -3.83
CA ILE A 61 -0.02 -4.93 -5.20
C ILE A 61 0.87 -6.02 -5.78
N LYS A 62 1.84 -6.54 -5.01
CA LYS A 62 2.69 -7.65 -5.46
C LYS A 62 1.87 -8.88 -5.80
N ASP A 63 0.90 -9.22 -4.96
CA ASP A 63 0.04 -10.37 -5.19
C ASP A 63 -0.86 -10.12 -6.41
N PHE A 64 -1.38 -8.90 -6.59
CA PHE A 64 -2.14 -8.53 -7.80
C PHE A 64 -1.31 -8.71 -9.08
N ILE A 65 -0.09 -8.14 -9.14
CA ILE A 65 0.79 -8.20 -10.31
C ILE A 65 1.12 -9.65 -10.70
N LYS A 66 1.30 -10.54 -9.72
CA LYS A 66 1.57 -11.97 -9.98
C LYS A 66 0.42 -12.68 -10.68
N HIS A 67 -0.82 -12.25 -10.45
CA HIS A 67 -2.03 -12.87 -11.02
C HIS A 67 -2.56 -12.13 -12.25
N THR A 68 -1.88 -11.08 -12.72
CA THR A 68 -2.23 -10.32 -13.92
C THR A 68 -1.28 -10.59 -15.08
N ASP A 69 -1.72 -10.27 -16.30
CA ASP A 69 -0.92 -10.46 -17.50
C ASP A 69 0.37 -9.59 -17.49
N LYS A 70 1.48 -10.18 -17.92
CA LYS A 70 2.82 -9.55 -17.91
C LYS A 70 2.99 -8.48 -19.00
N SER A 71 2.01 -8.37 -19.90
CA SER A 71 2.00 -7.40 -21.00
C SER A 71 1.86 -5.95 -20.50
N ILE A 72 1.35 -5.74 -19.28
CA ILE A 72 1.20 -4.43 -18.67
C ILE A 72 2.45 -4.03 -17.89
N GLN A 73 2.88 -2.79 -18.11
CA GLN A 73 4.00 -2.22 -17.37
C GLN A 73 3.50 -1.60 -16.05
N PHE A 74 3.85 -2.25 -14.95
CA PHE A 74 3.62 -1.73 -13.60
C PHE A 74 4.86 -0.99 -13.09
N LEU A 75 4.69 0.28 -12.72
CA LEU A 75 5.71 1.03 -11.99
C LEU A 75 5.25 1.19 -10.55
N ARG A 76 6.04 0.67 -9.62
CA ARG A 76 5.71 0.69 -8.18
C ARG A 76 6.74 1.51 -7.41
N ILE A 77 6.27 2.53 -6.71
CA ILE A 77 7.08 3.39 -5.87
C ILE A 77 6.62 3.18 -4.42
N SER A 78 7.48 2.58 -3.60
CA SER A 78 7.21 2.45 -2.16
C SER A 78 7.84 3.62 -1.43
N LEU A 79 7.01 4.55 -0.96
CA LEU A 79 7.37 5.62 -0.04
C LEU A 79 7.50 5.02 1.37
N SER A 80 8.63 4.34 1.61
CA SER A 80 9.00 3.95 2.96
C SER A 80 9.33 5.22 3.74
N LYS A 81 8.60 5.50 4.83
CA LYS A 81 9.06 6.45 5.85
C LYS A 81 10.38 5.90 6.40
N LYS A 82 11.51 6.35 5.84
CA LYS A 82 12.81 6.29 6.51
C LYS A 82 12.63 7.01 7.84
N ASN A 83 12.48 6.24 8.91
CA ASN A 83 12.59 6.57 10.33
C ASN A 83 12.33 8.04 10.70
N PHE A 84 11.10 8.35 11.13
CA PHE A 84 10.88 9.41 12.12
C PHE A 84 10.53 8.74 13.45
#